data_AF-A0A3M9ZRL6-F1
#
_entry.id   AF-A0A3M9ZRL6-F1
#
_cell.length_a   1.000
_cell.length_b   1.000
_cell.length_c   1.000
_cell.angle_alpha   90.00
_cell.angle_beta   90.00
_cell.angle_gamma   90.00
#
_symmetry.space_group_name_H-M   'P 1'
#
loop_
_entity.id
_entity.type
_entity.pdbx_description
1 polymer ?
#
loop_
_entity_poly.entity_id
_entity_poly.type
_entity_poly.pdbx_seq_one_letter_code
_entity_poly.pdbx_strand_id
1 'polypeptide(L)'
;EFTIGGLDGATVALGESRTFNVEVTRVEGGGFAIVHLSDQPDFVTAQNTGLNRATITVNAAHASATVGQHTFTVMAATGSDPATKSVTINISS
;
A
#
# COMPACT_ATOMS: atom_id res chain seq x y z
N GLU A 1 3.24 10.55 -9.52
CA GLU A 1 2.66 9.32 -10.08
C GLU A 1 3.41 8.11 -9.56
N PHE A 2 2.69 7.03 -9.26
CA PHE A 2 3.28 5.78 -8.79
C PHE A 2 2.43 4.58 -9.20
N THR A 3 3.05 3.42 -9.20
CA THR A 3 2.41 2.12 -9.46
C THR A 3 2.40 1.29 -8.18
N ILE A 4 1.39 0.44 -8.00
CA ILE A 4 1.15 -0.33 -6.77
C ILE A 4 1.08 -1.85 -7.01
N GLY A 5 1.79 -2.35 -8.03
CA GLY A 5 2.08 -3.78 -8.18
C GLY A 5 0.91 -4.77 -8.13
N GLY A 6 -0.32 -4.36 -8.49
CA GLY A 6 -1.52 -5.21 -8.42
C GLY A 6 -2.14 -5.33 -7.02
N LEU A 7 -1.80 -4.43 -6.10
CA LEU A 7 -2.41 -4.33 -4.77
C LEU A 7 -3.91 -3.98 -4.85
N ASP A 8 -4.29 -3.04 -5.72
CA ASP A 8 -5.69 -2.64 -5.87
C ASP A 8 -6.51 -3.72 -6.55
N GLY A 9 -7.55 -4.19 -5.87
CA GLY A 9 -8.33 -5.38 -6.20
C GLY A 9 -7.72 -6.70 -5.75
N ALA A 10 -6.60 -6.69 -5.01
CA ALA A 10 -5.97 -7.94 -4.58
C ALA A 10 -6.85 -8.73 -3.61
N THR A 11 -6.86 -10.06 -3.77
CA THR A 11 -7.46 -10.98 -2.80
C THR A 11 -6.37 -11.72 -2.03
N VAL A 12 -6.45 -11.73 -0.70
CA VAL A 12 -5.53 -12.45 0.19
C VAL A 12 -6.37 -13.38 1.07
N ALA A 13 -6.03 -14.67 1.13
CA ALA A 13 -6.75 -15.59 1.99
C ALA A 13 -6.41 -15.32 3.47
N LEU A 14 -7.39 -15.46 4.35
CA LEU A 14 -7.21 -15.32 5.78
C LEU A 14 -6.15 -16.34 6.25
N GLY A 15 -5.20 -15.88 7.07
CA GLY A 15 -4.03 -16.67 7.46
C GLY A 15 -2.83 -16.56 6.53
N GLU A 16 -2.94 -15.90 5.37
CA GLU A 16 -1.81 -15.68 4.45
C GLU A 16 -1.20 -14.28 4.59
N SER A 17 -0.01 -14.12 4.01
CA SER A 17 0.59 -12.81 3.81
C SER A 17 1.06 -12.62 2.37
N ARG A 18 0.82 -11.43 1.83
CA ARG A 18 1.23 -11.05 0.48
C ARG A 18 1.89 -9.69 0.48
N THR A 19 2.96 -9.55 -0.30
CA THR A 19 3.71 -8.31 -0.44
C THR A 19 3.64 -7.81 -1.88
N PHE A 20 3.45 -6.51 -2.03
CA PHE A 20 3.28 -5.82 -3.31
C PHE A 20 4.33 -4.73 -3.45
N ASN A 21 4.94 -4.63 -4.63
CA ASN A 21 5.91 -3.59 -4.92
C ASN A 21 5.19 -2.27 -5.26
N VAL A 22 5.76 -1.18 -4.76
CA VAL A 22 5.38 0.19 -5.10
C VAL A 22 6.58 0.88 -5.72
N GLU A 23 6.36 1.48 -6.89
CA GLU A 23 7.38 2.23 -7.61
C GLU A 23 6.85 3.61 -7.98
N VAL A 24 7.55 4.66 -7.52
CA VAL A 24 7.22 6.05 -7.80
C VAL A 24 8.00 6.48 -9.04
N THR A 25 7.28 6.73 -10.13
CA THR A 25 7.88 7.05 -11.43
C THR A 25 8.03 8.56 -11.64
N ARG A 26 7.20 9.35 -10.96
CA ARG A 26 7.25 10.82 -11.06
C ARG A 26 6.92 11.48 -9.74
N VAL A 27 7.75 12.45 -9.40
CA VAL A 27 7.63 13.30 -8.22
C VAL A 27 7.52 14.74 -8.70
N GLU A 28 6.41 15.43 -8.39
CA GLU A 28 6.28 16.85 -8.72
C GLU A 28 7.23 17.69 -7.86
N GLY A 29 7.94 18.64 -8.47
CA GLY A 29 9.00 19.40 -7.81
C GLY A 29 10.36 18.67 -7.71
N GLY A 30 10.44 17.40 -8.14
CA GLY A 30 11.65 16.59 -8.07
C GLY A 30 11.94 16.02 -6.68
N GLY A 31 13.03 15.26 -6.54
CA GLY A 31 13.43 14.62 -5.29
C GLY A 31 12.98 13.15 -5.16
N PHE A 32 13.05 12.64 -3.92
CA PHE A 32 12.71 11.25 -3.59
C PHE A 32 11.41 11.20 -2.82
N ALA A 33 10.45 10.41 -3.30
CA ALA A 33 9.21 10.19 -2.62
C ALA A 33 9.34 9.12 -1.53
N ILE A 34 8.64 9.36 -0.43
CA ILE A 34 8.41 8.35 0.61
C ILE A 34 6.98 7.86 0.48
N VAL A 35 6.80 6.54 0.53
CA VAL A 35 5.48 5.91 0.51
C VAL A 35 4.96 5.75 1.92
N HIS A 36 3.74 6.21 2.15
CA HIS A 36 3.00 6.07 3.40
C HIS A 36 1.55 5.67 3.11
N LEU A 37 0.86 5.18 4.15
CA LEU A 37 -0.53 4.76 4.10
C LEU A 37 -1.37 5.65 5.02
N SER A 38 -2.62 5.89 4.62
CA SER A 38 -3.67 6.49 5.45
C SER A 38 -4.88 5.57 5.49
N ASP A 39 -5.52 5.50 6.65
CA ASP A 39 -6.74 4.71 6.91
C ASP A 39 -6.57 3.21 6.60
N GLN A 40 -5.33 2.73 6.62
CA GLN A 40 -5.04 1.32 6.44
C GLN A 40 -5.46 0.52 7.67
N PRO A 41 -5.95 -0.72 7.49
CA PRO A 41 -6.08 -1.66 8.59
C PRO A 41 -4.71 -1.96 9.24
N ASP A 42 -4.70 -2.31 10.53
CA ASP A 42 -3.47 -2.63 11.28
C ASP A 42 -2.63 -3.75 10.65
N PHE A 43 -3.27 -4.61 9.86
CA PHE A 43 -2.63 -5.72 9.18
C PHE A 43 -2.02 -5.35 7.82
N VAL A 44 -2.06 -4.08 7.44
CA VAL A 44 -1.45 -3.56 6.21
C VAL A 44 -0.33 -2.59 6.58
N THR A 45 0.88 -2.85 6.10
CA THR A 45 2.06 -2.02 6.38
C THR A 45 2.79 -1.63 5.12
N ALA A 46 3.45 -0.48 5.13
CA ALA A 46 4.36 -0.03 4.08
C ALA A 46 5.78 0.05 4.61
N GLN A 47 6.74 -0.39 3.80
CA GLN A 47 8.17 -0.28 4.08
C GLN A 47 8.87 0.35 2.88
N ASN A 48 9.57 1.45 3.11
CA ASN A 48 10.41 2.07 2.07
C ASN A 48 11.70 1.27 1.95
N THR A 49 11.98 0.74 0.76
CA THR A 49 13.09 -0.19 0.49
C THR A 49 14.22 0.45 -0.32
N GLY A 50 14.02 1.68 -0.79
CA GLY A 50 15.03 2.46 -1.49
C GLY A 50 14.45 3.75 -2.03
N LEU A 51 15.23 4.41 -2.87
CA LEU A 51 14.80 5.64 -3.54
C LEU A 51 13.59 5.34 -4.43
N ASN A 52 12.48 6.04 -4.19
CA ASN A 52 11.23 5.90 -4.95
C ASN A 52 10.66 4.47 -4.98
N ARG A 53 11.05 3.63 -4.03
CA ARG A 53 10.64 2.22 -3.95
C ARG A 53 10.17 1.87 -2.55
N ALA A 54 9.05 1.18 -2.49
CA ALA A 54 8.51 0.63 -1.25
C ALA A 54 7.85 -0.72 -1.51
N THR A 55 7.56 -1.42 -0.43
CA THR A 55 6.72 -2.62 -0.43
C THR A 55 5.53 -2.40 0.50
N ILE A 56 4.35 -2.83 0.08
CA ILE A 56 3.17 -2.90 0.95
C ILE A 56 2.90 -4.37 1.25
N THR A 57 2.80 -4.71 2.53
CA THR A 57 2.49 -6.07 2.98
C THR A 57 1.10 -6.11 3.58
N VAL A 58 0.29 -7.03 3.08
CA VAL A 58 -1.01 -7.41 3.67
C VAL A 58 -0.77 -8.71 4.46
N ASN A 59 -0.91 -8.64 5.79
CA ASN A 59 -0.76 -9.78 6.69
C ASN A 59 -2.13 -10.27 7.19
N ALA A 60 -2.82 -11.05 6.38
CA ALA A 60 -4.13 -11.60 6.73
C ALA A 60 -4.07 -12.69 7.82
N ALA A 61 -2.90 -13.02 8.35
CA ALA A 61 -2.73 -13.83 9.56
C ALA A 61 -2.80 -13.01 10.86
N HIS A 62 -2.81 -11.67 10.77
CA HIS A 62 -2.91 -10.80 11.92
C HIS A 62 -4.29 -10.93 12.62
N ALA A 63 -4.32 -10.81 13.94
CA ALA A 63 -5.53 -11.05 14.74
C ALA A 63 -6.70 -10.09 14.42
N SER A 64 -6.43 -8.91 13.87
CA SER A 64 -7.46 -7.96 13.44
C SER A 64 -7.93 -8.14 11.99
N ALA A 65 -7.34 -9.09 11.24
CA ALA A 65 -7.77 -9.36 9.88
C ALA A 65 -9.16 -10.01 9.86
N THR A 66 -10.06 -9.45 9.05
CA THR A 66 -11.43 -9.97 8.89
C THR A 66 -11.75 -10.13 7.41
N VAL A 67 -12.52 -11.18 7.09
CA VAL A 67 -13.05 -11.41 5.73
C VAL A 67 -13.85 -10.19 5.26
N GLY A 68 -13.66 -9.81 4.00
CA GLY A 68 -14.36 -8.69 3.38
C GLY A 68 -13.42 -7.69 2.71
N GLN A 69 -14.02 -6.59 2.24
CA GLN A 69 -13.29 -5.52 1.55
C GLN A 69 -12.71 -4.51 2.54
N HIS A 70 -11.50 -4.06 2.26
CA HIS A 70 -10.81 -3.02 3.03
C HIS A 70 -10.27 -1.97 2.07
N THR A 71 -10.65 -0.72 2.28
CA THR A 71 -10.23 0.41 1.44
C THR A 71 -9.35 1.36 2.25
N PHE A 72 -8.22 1.75 1.68
CA PHE A 72 -7.26 2.66 2.29
C PHE A 72 -6.53 3.48 1.23
N THR A 73 -5.79 4.50 1.65
CA THR A 73 -5.07 5.39 0.72
C THR A 73 -3.58 5.10 0.74
N VAL A 74 -2.99 4.92 -0.44
CA VAL A 74 -1.53 4.93 -0.64
C VAL A 74 -1.13 6.34 -1.05
N MET A 75 -0.10 6.87 -0.39
CA MET A 75 0.42 8.21 -0.64
C MET A 75 1.91 8.10 -1.01
N ALA A 76 2.30 8.72 -2.11
CA ALA A 76 3.69 8.96 -2.48
C ALA A 76 3.98 10.45 -2.28
N ALA A 77 4.68 10.79 -1.20
CA ALA A 77 4.82 12.16 -0.74
C ALA A 77 6.21 12.73 -1.03
N THR A 78 6.22 13.98 -1.52
CA THR A 78 7.34 14.92 -1.43
C THR A 78 6.80 16.31 -1.14
N GLY A 79 7.13 16.88 0.02
CA GLY A 79 6.59 18.19 0.41
C GLY A 79 5.09 18.14 0.72
N SER A 80 4.34 19.18 0.32
CA SER A 80 2.98 19.44 0.78
C SER A 80 1.85 18.87 -0.09
N ASP A 81 2.15 18.34 -1.28
CA ASP A 81 1.15 17.82 -2.23
C ASP A 81 1.48 16.39 -2.69
N PRO A 82 1.16 15.38 -1.87
CA PRO A 82 1.49 14.00 -2.18
C PRO A 82 0.58 13.45 -3.30
N ALA A 83 1.15 12.64 -4.19
CA ALA A 83 0.32 11.84 -5.09
C ALA A 83 -0.42 10.78 -4.27
N THR A 84 -1.74 10.69 -4.41
CA THR A 84 -2.57 9.75 -3.64
C THR A 84 -3.32 8.78 -4.54
N LYS A 85 -3.54 7.55 -4.07
CA LYS A 85 -4.40 6.57 -4.72
C LYS A 85 -5.21 5.79 -3.67
N SER A 86 -6.53 5.77 -3.82
CA SER A 86 -7.39 4.86 -3.05
C SER A 86 -7.24 3.45 -3.58
N VAL A 87 -7.14 2.49 -2.67
CA VAL A 87 -6.86 1.07 -2.92
C VAL A 87 -7.87 0.25 -2.16
N THR A 88 -8.46 -0.75 -2.82
CA THR A 88 -9.32 -1.73 -2.16
C THR A 88 -8.72 -3.12 -2.26
N ILE A 89 -8.62 -3.82 -1.14
CA ILE A 89 -8.25 -5.25 -1.08
C ILE A 89 -9.43 -6.08 -0.57
N ASN A 90 -9.40 -7.38 -0.83
CA ASN A 90 -10.36 -8.34 -0.30
C ASN A 90 -9.63 -9.41 0.52
N ILE A 91 -10.11 -9.64 1.75
CA ILE A 91 -9.71 -10.81 2.54
C ILE A 91 -10.76 -11.90 2.30
N SER A 92 -10.34 -13.05 1.80
CA SER A 92 -11.21 -14.22 1.61
C SER A 92 -11.05 -15.22 2.75
N SER A 93 -12.07 -16.01 3.03
CA SER A 93 -11.99 -17.16 3.95
C SER A 93 -11.09 -18.27 3.41
#